data_AF-A0A6C0AQ39-F1
#
_entry.id   AF-A0A6C0AQ39-F1
#
_cell.length_a   1.000
_cell.length_b   1.000
_cell.length_c   1.000
_cell.angle_alpha   90.00
_cell.angle_beta   90.00
_cell.angle_gamma   90.00
#
_symmetry.space_group_name_H-M   'P 1'
#
loop_
_entity.id
_entity.type
_entity.pdbx_description
1 polymer ?
#
loop_
_entity_poly.entity_id
_entity_poly.type
_entity_poly.pdbx_seq_one_letter_code
_entity_poly.pdbx_strand_id
1 'polypeptide(L)'
;MDNAEVHKRIQEMKYSTLDLSNLGLSSLPSLPNDIEILNIKNNQLTQLPLLPVNLSQLYCDENQLTELPSMPSTLHILNCEHNQLTTLPDLCSTKISQLYCSHNHITHLPVLPDSIWTLNCSNNRLKWFPKLPKGLISFNCSKNRLVSLPEVVPRNLRWLYCNNNQLTYMPERIPAIIKTIDCDGNLFPNREPDETLPRYLGRIEVWNRKQSYKRTCARLDIIYAELMTKIHFSSNTEYLTDTDYECL
;
A
#
# COMPACT_ATOMS: atom_id res chain seq x y z
N MET A 1 -23.60 26.60 -12.19
CA MET A 1 -23.88 25.27 -11.65
C MET A 1 -25.23 25.30 -10.99
N ASP A 2 -26.02 24.26 -11.21
CA ASP A 2 -27.38 24.17 -10.71
C ASP A 2 -27.37 23.92 -9.20
N ASN A 3 -27.38 25.02 -8.44
CA ASN A 3 -27.45 25.00 -7.00
C ASN A 3 -28.73 24.28 -6.51
N ALA A 4 -29.77 24.18 -7.35
CA ALA A 4 -31.02 23.53 -6.98
C ALA A 4 -30.86 22.02 -6.77
N GLU A 5 -30.06 21.34 -7.62
CA GLU A 5 -29.82 19.90 -7.47
C GLU A 5 -29.03 19.61 -6.18
N VAL A 6 -28.04 20.44 -5.84
CA VAL A 6 -27.30 20.28 -4.58
C VAL A 6 -28.22 20.45 -3.38
N HIS A 7 -29.06 21.49 -3.37
CA HIS A 7 -30.03 21.72 -2.30
C HIS A 7 -31.02 20.56 -2.18
N LYS A 8 -31.50 20.03 -3.31
CA LYS A 8 -32.39 18.87 -3.34
C LYS A 8 -31.72 17.64 -2.70
N ARG A 9 -30.48 17.32 -3.07
CA ARG A 9 -29.75 16.18 -2.50
C ARG A 9 -29.47 16.33 -1.01
N ILE A 10 -29.25 17.55 -0.54
CA ILE A 10 -29.15 17.85 0.90
C ILE A 10 -30.48 17.56 1.61
N GLN A 11 -31.61 17.97 1.02
CA GLN A 11 -32.94 17.73 1.60
C GLN A 11 -33.37 16.26 1.56
N GLU A 12 -32.94 15.52 0.54
CA GLU A 12 -33.25 14.10 0.35
C GLU A 12 -32.22 13.16 1.01
N MET A 13 -31.25 13.71 1.75
CA MET A 13 -30.22 12.97 2.46
C MET A 13 -30.83 11.90 3.37
N LYS A 14 -30.29 10.67 3.30
CA LYS A 14 -30.70 9.54 4.15
C LYS A 14 -29.48 8.91 4.80
N TYR A 15 -29.65 8.42 6.03
CA TYR A 15 -28.60 7.69 6.76
C TYR A 15 -27.27 8.46 6.81
N SER A 16 -27.34 9.79 7.03
CA SER A 16 -26.17 10.67 7.13
C SER A 16 -25.22 10.62 5.91
N THR A 17 -25.75 10.21 4.75
CA THR A 17 -25.00 10.06 3.50
C THR A 17 -25.41 11.11 2.49
N LEU A 18 -24.50 12.03 2.17
CA LEU A 18 -24.70 13.05 1.15
C LEU A 18 -23.88 12.69 -0.10
N ASP A 19 -24.57 12.40 -1.20
CA ASP A 19 -23.95 12.13 -2.50
C ASP A 19 -24.16 13.33 -3.44
N LEU A 20 -23.10 14.06 -3.73
CA LEU A 20 -23.02 15.15 -4.71
C LEU A 20 -22.10 14.79 -5.89
N SER A 21 -21.92 13.49 -6.17
CA SER A 21 -21.06 13.05 -7.26
C SER A 21 -21.65 13.36 -8.64
N ASN A 22 -20.76 13.57 -9.63
CA ASN A 22 -21.11 13.74 -11.04
C ASN A 22 -22.01 14.96 -11.35
N LEU A 23 -21.87 16.04 -10.58
CA LEU A 23 -22.70 17.24 -10.72
C LEU A 23 -22.00 18.39 -11.46
N GLY A 24 -20.74 18.19 -11.86
CA GLY A 24 -19.93 19.24 -12.50
C GLY A 24 -19.65 20.42 -11.56
N LEU A 25 -19.55 20.16 -10.26
CA LEU A 25 -19.35 21.19 -9.24
C LEU A 25 -17.92 21.74 -9.28
N SER A 26 -17.74 23.05 -9.41
CA SER A 26 -16.48 23.75 -9.20
C SER A 26 -16.31 24.28 -7.78
N SER A 27 -17.37 24.28 -6.97
CA SER A 27 -17.34 24.60 -5.54
C SER A 27 -18.45 23.86 -4.78
N LEU A 28 -18.23 23.59 -3.50
CA LEU A 28 -19.26 23.07 -2.59
C LEU A 28 -19.93 24.21 -1.81
N PRO A 29 -21.24 24.11 -1.51
CA PRO A 29 -21.87 24.98 -0.52
C PRO A 29 -21.46 24.56 0.91
N SER A 30 -22.00 25.27 1.91
CA SER A 30 -21.92 24.82 3.30
C SER A 30 -22.54 23.44 3.46
N LEU A 31 -21.79 22.53 4.09
CA LEU A 31 -22.19 21.15 4.30
C LEU A 31 -22.92 21.01 5.65
N PRO A 32 -24.01 20.21 5.70
CA PRO A 32 -24.63 19.81 6.97
C PRO A 32 -23.62 19.13 7.93
N ASN A 33 -23.73 19.44 9.22
CA ASN A 33 -22.77 18.96 10.24
C ASN A 33 -22.98 17.49 10.66
N ASP A 34 -24.14 16.92 10.33
CA ASP A 34 -24.58 15.57 10.67
C ASP A 34 -24.19 14.52 9.61
N ILE A 35 -23.46 14.92 8.56
CA ILE A 35 -22.98 14.00 7.53
C ILE A 35 -21.88 13.09 8.07
N GLU A 36 -22.05 11.79 7.88
CA GLU A 36 -21.06 10.76 8.16
C GLU A 36 -20.36 10.28 6.88
N ILE A 37 -21.06 10.30 5.74
CA ILE A 37 -20.52 9.88 4.44
C ILE A 37 -20.75 10.98 3.42
N LEU A 38 -19.65 11.52 2.88
CA LEU A 38 -19.67 12.54 1.84
C LEU A 38 -19.07 11.97 0.55
N ASN A 39 -19.88 11.89 -0.50
CA ASN A 39 -19.43 11.54 -1.84
C ASN A 39 -19.51 12.76 -2.76
N ILE A 40 -18.37 13.32 -3.14
CA ILE A 40 -18.23 14.48 -4.04
C ILE A 40 -17.38 14.11 -5.27
N LYS A 41 -17.31 12.81 -5.58
CA LYS A 41 -16.55 12.24 -6.70
C LYS A 41 -16.95 12.84 -8.05
N ASN A 42 -15.99 12.91 -8.98
CA ASN A 42 -16.21 13.27 -10.38
C ASN A 42 -16.89 14.64 -10.52
N ASN A 43 -16.21 15.65 -9.99
CA ASN A 43 -16.60 17.04 -10.09
C ASN A 43 -15.39 17.86 -10.59
N GLN A 44 -15.46 19.18 -10.52
CA GLN A 44 -14.41 20.10 -10.96
C GLN A 44 -13.88 20.92 -9.77
N LEU A 45 -13.93 20.36 -8.56
CA LEU A 45 -13.55 21.05 -7.33
C LEU A 45 -12.04 21.27 -7.31
N THR A 46 -11.61 22.50 -7.04
CA THR A 46 -10.19 22.85 -6.85
C THR A 46 -9.80 22.92 -5.37
N GLN A 47 -10.79 23.06 -4.48
CA GLN A 47 -10.63 23.12 -3.04
C GLN A 47 -11.87 22.56 -2.34
N LEU A 48 -11.71 22.15 -1.08
CA LEU A 48 -12.83 21.73 -0.22
C LEU A 48 -13.01 22.73 0.93
N PRO A 49 -14.24 22.99 1.37
CA PRO A 49 -14.49 23.73 2.61
C PRO A 49 -14.07 22.91 3.83
N LEU A 50 -14.19 23.49 5.03
CA LEU A 50 -14.05 22.73 6.26
C LEU A 50 -15.04 21.55 6.27
N LEU A 51 -14.52 20.37 6.62
CA LEU A 51 -15.31 19.14 6.62
C LEU A 51 -16.16 19.02 7.89
N PRO A 52 -17.34 18.38 7.81
CA PRO A 52 -18.16 18.06 8.98
C PRO A 52 -17.36 17.28 10.02
N VAL A 53 -17.52 17.63 11.30
CA VAL A 53 -16.72 17.05 12.40
C VAL A 53 -16.97 15.57 12.64
N ASN A 54 -18.14 15.06 12.23
CA ASN A 54 -18.54 13.66 12.37
C ASN A 54 -18.25 12.82 11.12
N LEU A 55 -17.62 13.41 10.10
CA LEU A 55 -17.40 12.73 8.83
C LEU A 55 -16.52 11.49 9.05
N SER A 56 -17.01 10.34 8.59
CA SER A 56 -16.38 9.03 8.72
C SER A 56 -15.83 8.54 7.38
N GLN A 57 -16.45 8.94 6.27
CA GLN A 57 -16.00 8.57 4.93
C GLN A 57 -16.04 9.77 3.99
N LEU A 58 -14.95 10.00 3.27
CA LEU A 58 -14.84 11.03 2.25
C LEU A 58 -14.40 10.42 0.92
N TYR A 59 -15.24 10.58 -0.10
CA TYR A 59 -14.92 10.27 -1.49
C TYR A 59 -14.86 11.57 -2.29
N CYS A 60 -13.64 12.02 -2.57
CA CYS A 60 -13.35 13.24 -3.32
C CYS A 60 -12.45 12.99 -4.53
N ASP A 61 -12.45 11.75 -5.02
CA ASP A 61 -11.72 11.34 -6.19
C ASP A 61 -12.27 11.97 -7.49
N GLU A 62 -11.43 12.00 -8.53
CA GLU A 62 -11.78 12.57 -9.85
C GLU A 62 -12.21 14.04 -9.72
N ASN A 63 -11.31 14.87 -9.17
CA ASN A 63 -11.49 16.31 -9.03
C ASN A 63 -10.20 17.03 -9.44
N GLN A 64 -10.09 18.32 -9.16
CA GLN A 64 -8.93 19.15 -9.46
C GLN A 64 -8.30 19.71 -8.17
N LEU A 65 -8.44 18.99 -7.05
CA LEU A 65 -8.01 19.46 -5.73
C LEU A 65 -6.49 19.61 -5.70
N THR A 66 -6.02 20.80 -5.32
CA THR A 66 -4.60 21.07 -5.13
C THR A 66 -4.15 20.85 -3.68
N GLU A 67 -5.09 20.92 -2.75
CA GLU A 67 -4.91 20.67 -1.32
C GLU A 67 -6.17 20.07 -0.70
N LEU A 68 -6.01 19.46 0.49
CA LEU A 68 -7.10 19.00 1.32
C LEU A 68 -7.09 19.77 2.66
N PRO A 69 -8.27 20.08 3.24
CA PRO A 69 -8.37 20.69 4.55
C PRO A 69 -7.92 19.71 5.65
N SER A 70 -7.87 20.18 6.90
CA SER A 70 -7.66 19.29 8.05
C SER A 70 -8.74 18.21 8.11
N MET A 71 -8.33 16.97 8.39
CA MET A 71 -9.23 15.82 8.42
C MET A 71 -9.86 15.67 9.82
N PRO A 72 -11.17 15.35 9.90
CA PRO A 72 -11.81 15.07 11.17
C PRO A 72 -11.23 13.79 11.79
N SER A 73 -11.13 13.76 13.13
CA SER A 73 -10.56 12.62 13.86
C SER A 73 -11.38 11.33 13.73
N THR A 74 -12.65 11.45 13.31
CA THR A 74 -13.59 10.37 13.04
C THR A 74 -13.40 9.70 11.69
N LEU A 75 -12.55 10.24 10.80
CA LEU A 75 -12.42 9.74 9.43
C LEU A 75 -11.78 8.34 9.39
N HIS A 76 -12.44 7.39 8.72
CA HIS A 76 -12.01 6.00 8.55
C HIS A 76 -11.62 5.67 7.11
N ILE A 77 -12.23 6.33 6.12
CA ILE A 77 -11.95 6.14 4.70
C ILE A 77 -11.72 7.50 4.06
N LEU A 78 -10.57 7.65 3.40
CA LEU A 78 -10.27 8.80 2.54
C LEU A 78 -9.94 8.29 1.14
N ASN A 79 -10.80 8.62 0.18
CA ASN A 79 -10.50 8.51 -1.24
C ASN A 79 -10.32 9.90 -1.84
N CYS A 80 -9.11 10.21 -2.28
CA CYS A 80 -8.71 11.45 -2.94
C CYS A 80 -7.90 11.16 -4.21
N GLU A 81 -8.13 10.00 -4.84
CA GLU A 81 -7.47 9.61 -6.08
C GLU A 81 -7.78 10.59 -7.22
N HIS A 82 -6.92 10.65 -8.24
CA HIS A 82 -7.18 11.47 -9.43
C HIS A 82 -7.45 12.95 -9.09
N ASN A 83 -6.47 13.58 -8.46
CA ASN A 83 -6.47 14.99 -8.11
C ASN A 83 -5.08 15.60 -8.44
N GLN A 84 -4.82 16.83 -7.98
CA GLN A 84 -3.56 17.55 -8.22
C GLN A 84 -2.77 17.76 -6.91
N LEU A 85 -2.99 16.90 -5.90
CA LEU A 85 -2.40 17.04 -4.58
C LEU A 85 -0.89 16.88 -4.63
N THR A 86 -0.17 17.79 -3.98
CA THR A 86 1.31 17.71 -3.84
C THR A 86 1.75 17.19 -2.47
N THR A 87 0.84 17.23 -1.49
CA THR A 87 0.98 16.74 -0.12
C THR A 87 -0.38 16.28 0.41
N LEU A 88 -0.39 15.54 1.52
CA LEU A 88 -1.59 15.28 2.32
C LEU A 88 -1.52 16.08 3.62
N PRO A 89 -2.67 16.44 4.24
CA PRO A 89 -2.70 17.05 5.57
C PRO A 89 -2.19 16.07 6.63
N ASP A 90 -1.97 16.54 7.85
CA ASP A 90 -1.66 15.63 8.96
C ASP A 90 -2.82 14.63 9.19
N LEU A 91 -2.49 13.35 9.25
CA LEU A 91 -3.42 12.25 9.43
C LEU A 91 -3.24 11.54 10.78
N CYS A 92 -2.29 11.96 11.61
CA CYS A 92 -1.92 11.25 12.84
C CYS A 92 -3.07 11.13 13.84
N SER A 93 -3.94 12.14 13.93
CA SER A 93 -5.10 12.18 14.83
C SER A 93 -6.35 11.50 14.27
N THR A 94 -6.29 10.98 13.05
CA THR A 94 -7.43 10.32 12.39
C THR A 94 -7.48 8.83 12.73
N LYS A 95 -8.62 8.20 12.43
CA LYS A 95 -8.81 6.74 12.52
C LYS A 95 -8.80 6.09 11.14
N ILE A 96 -8.09 6.70 10.17
CA ILE A 96 -8.11 6.24 8.78
C ILE A 96 -7.60 4.80 8.75
N SER A 97 -8.40 3.95 8.13
CA SER A 97 -8.15 2.52 7.96
C SER A 97 -7.84 2.19 6.49
N GLN A 98 -8.39 2.98 5.57
CA GLN A 98 -8.19 2.88 4.13
C GLN A 98 -7.85 4.26 3.55
N LEU A 99 -6.68 4.38 2.93
CA LEU A 99 -6.22 5.61 2.29
C LEU A 99 -5.95 5.36 0.80
N TYR A 100 -6.71 6.03 -0.04
CA TYR A 100 -6.54 6.03 -1.49
C TYR A 100 -6.18 7.44 -1.95
N CYS A 101 -4.93 7.61 -2.41
CA CYS A 101 -4.36 8.88 -2.86
C CYS A 101 -3.55 8.71 -4.15
N SER A 102 -3.87 7.68 -4.92
CA SER A 102 -3.23 7.42 -6.21
C SER A 102 -3.52 8.51 -7.24
N HIS A 103 -2.71 8.57 -8.31
CA HIS A 103 -2.90 9.52 -9.40
C HIS A 103 -2.94 10.98 -8.93
N ASN A 104 -1.89 11.38 -8.21
CA ASN A 104 -1.68 12.74 -7.72
C ASN A 104 -0.24 13.20 -8.04
N HIS A 105 0.21 14.27 -7.41
CA HIS A 105 1.58 14.80 -7.53
C HIS A 105 2.33 14.77 -6.20
N ILE A 106 1.93 13.86 -5.30
CA ILE A 106 2.44 13.80 -3.94
C ILE A 106 3.94 13.47 -3.96
N THR A 107 4.72 14.32 -3.29
CA THR A 107 6.18 14.14 -3.20
C THR A 107 6.62 13.45 -1.91
N HIS A 108 5.82 13.61 -0.84
CA HIS A 108 6.05 13.02 0.48
C HIS A 108 4.71 12.72 1.16
N LEU A 109 4.65 11.65 1.94
CA LEU A 109 3.50 11.35 2.80
C LEU A 109 3.75 11.90 4.22
N PRO A 110 2.68 12.35 4.92
CA PRO A 110 2.75 12.64 6.35
C PRO A 110 3.01 11.34 7.14
N VAL A 111 3.20 11.47 8.45
CA VAL A 111 3.16 10.30 9.34
C VAL A 111 1.77 9.68 9.25
N LEU A 112 1.74 8.37 8.98
CA LEU A 112 0.51 7.62 8.77
C LEU A 112 0.03 7.01 10.10
N PRO A 113 -1.28 7.05 10.38
CA PRO A 113 -1.82 6.40 11.58
C PRO A 113 -1.67 4.88 11.51
N ASP A 114 -1.39 4.26 12.67
CA ASP A 114 -1.19 2.80 12.80
C ASP A 114 -2.46 1.99 12.47
N SER A 115 -3.63 2.64 12.36
CA SER A 115 -4.92 2.04 11.99
C SER A 115 -5.05 1.67 10.51
N ILE A 116 -4.19 2.19 9.63
CA ILE A 116 -4.26 1.92 8.19
C ILE A 116 -3.91 0.46 7.92
N TRP A 117 -4.83 -0.25 7.26
CA TRP A 117 -4.62 -1.60 6.75
C TRP A 117 -4.58 -1.67 5.22
N THR A 118 -5.10 -0.64 4.53
CA THR A 118 -4.97 -0.48 3.06
C THR A 118 -4.43 0.90 2.70
N LEU A 119 -3.34 0.93 1.94
CA LEU A 119 -2.73 2.15 1.42
C LEU A 119 -2.49 2.03 -0.09
N ASN A 120 -3.17 2.85 -0.88
CA ASN A 120 -2.87 3.08 -2.28
C ASN A 120 -2.34 4.50 -2.48
N CYS A 121 -1.07 4.60 -2.82
CA CYS A 121 -0.38 5.86 -3.15
C CYS A 121 0.34 5.77 -4.51
N SER A 122 -0.13 4.87 -5.38
CA SER A 122 0.46 4.67 -6.70
C SER A 122 0.35 5.88 -7.61
N ASN A 123 1.16 5.96 -8.67
CA ASN A 123 1.14 7.07 -9.63
C ASN A 123 1.31 8.44 -8.94
N ASN A 124 2.38 8.58 -8.16
CA ASN A 124 2.76 9.81 -7.48
C ASN A 124 4.26 10.11 -7.77
N ARG A 125 4.87 11.02 -7.00
CA ARG A 125 6.27 11.43 -7.15
C ARG A 125 7.10 11.12 -5.89
N LEU A 126 6.66 10.13 -5.11
CA LEU A 126 7.31 9.74 -3.85
C LEU A 126 8.72 9.22 -4.09
N LYS A 127 9.67 9.69 -3.29
CA LYS A 127 11.08 9.23 -3.33
C LYS A 127 11.45 8.28 -2.18
N TRP A 128 10.74 8.39 -1.07
CA TRP A 128 10.92 7.60 0.14
C TRP A 128 9.59 7.49 0.88
N PHE A 129 9.50 6.55 1.82
CA PHE A 129 8.36 6.42 2.73
C PHE A 129 8.79 6.64 4.19
N PRO A 130 7.95 7.27 5.02
CA PRO A 130 8.10 7.16 6.46
C PRO A 130 7.86 5.70 6.90
N LYS A 131 7.92 5.47 8.21
CA LYS A 131 7.55 4.18 8.79
C LYS A 131 6.13 3.78 8.34
N LEU A 132 5.98 2.55 7.85
CA LEU A 132 4.68 2.02 7.45
C LEU A 132 3.83 1.64 8.68
N PRO A 133 2.49 1.80 8.60
CA PRO A 133 1.56 1.32 9.62
C PRO A 133 1.76 -0.16 9.93
N LYS A 134 1.82 -0.52 11.21
CA LYS A 134 2.07 -1.92 11.63
C LYS A 134 0.99 -2.90 11.15
N GLY A 135 -0.25 -2.40 11.03
CA GLY A 135 -1.42 -3.15 10.59
C GLY A 135 -1.58 -3.31 9.09
N LEU A 136 -0.65 -2.78 8.27
CA LEU A 136 -0.79 -2.76 6.81
C LEU A 136 -0.91 -4.17 6.22
N ILE A 137 -1.97 -4.39 5.43
CA ILE A 137 -2.27 -5.65 4.74
C ILE A 137 -2.06 -5.49 3.24
N SER A 138 -2.50 -4.36 2.67
CA SER A 138 -2.37 -4.04 1.25
C SER A 138 -1.62 -2.74 1.07
N PHE A 139 -0.53 -2.79 0.31
CA PHE A 139 0.30 -1.63 0.02
C PHE A 139 0.60 -1.51 -1.48
N ASN A 140 0.03 -0.49 -2.11
CA ASN A 140 0.33 -0.13 -3.48
C ASN A 140 1.08 1.21 -3.52
N CYS A 141 2.36 1.14 -3.85
CA CYS A 141 3.27 2.25 -4.06
C CYS A 141 3.86 2.27 -5.48
N SER A 142 3.22 1.56 -6.41
CA SER A 142 3.67 1.46 -7.79
C SER A 142 3.73 2.81 -8.51
N LYS A 143 4.53 2.92 -9.57
CA LYS A 143 4.63 4.13 -10.41
C LYS A 143 4.96 5.38 -9.58
N ASN A 144 6.03 5.28 -8.80
CA ASN A 144 6.60 6.39 -8.03
C ASN A 144 8.08 6.57 -8.44
N ARG A 145 8.87 7.26 -7.61
CA ARG A 145 10.31 7.50 -7.82
C ARG A 145 11.14 6.93 -6.66
N LEU A 146 10.67 5.84 -6.06
CA LEU A 146 11.27 5.24 -4.87
C LEU A 146 12.61 4.61 -5.21
N VAL A 147 13.66 4.95 -4.45
CA VAL A 147 14.98 4.32 -4.58
C VAL A 147 15.12 3.12 -3.62
N SER A 148 14.37 3.14 -2.53
CA SER A 148 14.26 2.03 -1.58
C SER A 148 12.86 1.96 -0.99
N LEU A 149 12.51 0.78 -0.46
CA LEU A 149 11.37 0.60 0.45
C LEU A 149 11.87 0.66 1.90
N PRO A 150 11.00 0.93 2.88
CA PRO A 150 11.35 0.81 4.29
C PRO A 150 11.93 -0.58 4.62
N GLU A 151 13.03 -0.63 5.37
CA GLU A 151 13.72 -1.90 5.72
C GLU A 151 12.81 -2.88 6.44
N VAL A 152 11.91 -2.36 7.28
CA VAL A 152 10.94 -3.16 8.02
C VAL A 152 9.58 -3.05 7.35
N VAL A 153 9.21 -4.11 6.63
CA VAL A 153 7.87 -4.27 6.06
C VAL A 153 6.91 -4.81 7.14
N PRO A 154 5.66 -4.30 7.24
CA PRO A 154 4.70 -4.75 8.24
C PRO A 154 4.44 -6.26 8.18
N ARG A 155 4.43 -6.92 9.35
CA ARG A 155 4.29 -8.40 9.46
C ARG A 155 3.00 -8.95 8.87
N ASN A 156 1.96 -8.12 8.77
CA ASN A 156 0.65 -8.48 8.25
C ASN A 156 0.49 -8.25 6.74
N LEU A 157 1.54 -7.78 6.06
CA LEU A 157 1.45 -7.41 4.65
C LEU A 157 1.23 -8.66 3.78
N ARG A 158 0.16 -8.63 2.98
CA ARG A 158 -0.26 -9.70 2.06
C ARG A 158 -0.06 -9.32 0.60
N TRP A 159 -0.22 -8.05 0.27
CA TRP A 159 -0.09 -7.57 -1.10
C TRP A 159 0.84 -6.36 -1.15
N LEU A 160 1.91 -6.47 -1.93
CA LEU A 160 2.87 -5.39 -2.17
C LEU A 160 2.98 -5.13 -3.67
N TYR A 161 2.57 -3.94 -4.10
CA TYR A 161 2.79 -3.47 -5.47
C TYR A 161 3.77 -2.30 -5.41
N CYS A 162 5.02 -2.55 -5.79
CA CYS A 162 6.11 -1.57 -5.83
C CYS A 162 6.73 -1.45 -7.23
N ASN A 163 6.04 -1.96 -8.25
CA ASN A 163 6.48 -1.90 -9.64
C ASN A 163 6.56 -0.47 -10.20
N ASN A 164 7.37 -0.28 -11.23
CA ASN A 164 7.64 0.99 -11.89
C ASN A 164 8.17 2.04 -10.90
N ASN A 165 9.24 1.69 -10.20
CA ASN A 165 9.98 2.58 -9.30
C ASN A 165 11.47 2.57 -9.69
N GLN A 166 12.34 3.08 -8.82
CA GLN A 166 13.80 3.11 -8.99
C GLN A 166 14.49 2.20 -7.96
N LEU A 167 13.81 1.15 -7.49
CA LEU A 167 14.35 0.26 -6.46
C LEU A 167 15.54 -0.51 -7.01
N THR A 168 16.61 -0.58 -6.22
CA THR A 168 17.83 -1.35 -6.53
C THR A 168 17.93 -2.65 -5.73
N TYR A 169 17.15 -2.79 -4.66
CA TYR A 169 17.05 -4.00 -3.84
C TYR A 169 15.67 -4.09 -3.17
N MET A 170 15.31 -5.30 -2.74
CA MET A 170 14.14 -5.55 -1.91
C MET A 170 14.53 -5.50 -0.43
N PRO A 171 13.62 -5.11 0.50
CA PRO A 171 13.87 -5.21 1.93
C PRO A 171 14.30 -6.62 2.34
N GLU A 172 15.24 -6.73 3.28
CA GLU A 172 15.78 -8.02 3.75
C GLU A 172 14.70 -8.91 4.39
N ARG A 173 13.69 -8.30 5.01
CA ARG A 173 12.63 -8.98 5.74
C ARG A 173 11.28 -8.73 5.11
N ILE A 174 10.89 -9.64 4.23
CA ILE A 174 9.52 -9.75 3.71
C ILE A 174 8.75 -10.77 4.56
N PRO A 175 7.51 -10.48 4.99
CA PRO A 175 6.71 -11.44 5.75
C PRO A 175 6.44 -12.73 4.98
N ALA A 176 6.59 -13.89 5.62
CA ALA A 176 6.29 -15.18 5.01
C ALA A 176 4.82 -15.35 4.60
N ILE A 177 3.92 -14.51 5.12
CA ILE A 177 2.49 -14.53 4.80
C ILE A 177 2.14 -13.75 3.52
N ILE A 178 3.12 -13.09 2.90
CA ILE A 178 2.89 -12.28 1.70
C ILE A 178 2.39 -13.19 0.57
N LYS A 179 1.34 -12.75 -0.11
CA LYS A 179 0.71 -13.52 -1.20
C LYS A 179 1.27 -13.09 -2.56
N THR A 180 1.43 -11.79 -2.74
CA THR A 180 1.80 -11.20 -4.03
C THR A 180 2.79 -10.08 -3.84
N ILE A 181 3.82 -10.07 -4.68
CA ILE A 181 4.75 -8.95 -4.83
C ILE A 181 4.88 -8.62 -6.31
N ASP A 182 4.42 -7.44 -6.73
CA ASP A 182 4.76 -6.91 -8.05
C ASP A 182 5.86 -5.87 -7.89
N CYS A 183 7.07 -6.20 -8.36
CA CYS A 183 8.24 -5.33 -8.31
C CYS A 183 8.81 -5.05 -9.71
N ASP A 184 8.03 -5.28 -10.76
CA ASP A 184 8.44 -5.08 -12.15
C ASP A 184 8.87 -3.62 -12.42
N GLY A 185 9.65 -3.37 -13.47
CA GLY A 185 9.98 -2.00 -13.90
C GLY A 185 10.89 -1.22 -12.95
N ASN A 186 11.58 -1.91 -12.04
CA ASN A 186 12.59 -1.34 -11.14
C ASN A 186 14.02 -1.38 -11.74
N LEU A 187 15.02 -1.00 -10.93
CA LEU A 187 16.44 -0.93 -11.26
C LEU A 187 17.26 -1.97 -10.50
N PHE A 188 16.70 -3.16 -10.27
CA PHE A 188 17.46 -4.26 -9.68
C PHE A 188 18.68 -4.57 -10.56
N PRO A 189 19.87 -4.76 -9.96
CA PRO A 189 21.05 -5.13 -10.74
C PRO A 189 20.78 -6.43 -11.48
N ASN A 190 21.30 -6.55 -12.70
CA ASN A 190 21.35 -7.81 -13.42
C ASN A 190 22.23 -8.74 -12.59
N ARG A 191 21.62 -9.63 -11.80
CA ARG A 191 22.36 -10.63 -11.04
C ARG A 191 22.91 -11.67 -12.00
N GLU A 192 24.18 -12.03 -11.82
CA GLU A 192 24.69 -13.26 -12.40
C GLU A 192 23.88 -14.45 -11.84
N PRO A 193 23.67 -15.53 -12.62
CA PRO A 193 22.75 -16.61 -12.29
C PRO A 193 23.06 -17.38 -10.98
N ASP A 194 24.17 -17.11 -10.29
CA ASP A 194 24.66 -17.87 -9.13
C ASP A 194 24.41 -17.21 -7.76
N GLU A 195 23.92 -15.95 -7.73
CA GLU A 195 23.60 -15.30 -6.45
C GLU A 195 22.19 -15.68 -5.98
N THR A 196 22.13 -16.71 -5.14
CA THR A 196 20.90 -17.23 -4.55
C THR A 196 19.93 -16.12 -4.11
N LEU A 197 18.72 -16.10 -4.69
CA LEU A 197 17.60 -15.36 -4.14
C LEU A 197 17.42 -15.80 -2.67
N PRO A 198 17.03 -14.90 -1.76
CA PRO A 198 16.58 -15.33 -0.44
C PRO A 198 15.53 -16.43 -0.62
N ARG A 199 15.78 -17.61 -0.01
CA ARG A 199 15.01 -18.87 -0.18
C ARG A 199 13.48 -18.70 -0.05
N TYR A 200 13.03 -17.59 0.52
CA TYR A 200 11.64 -17.24 0.83
C TYR A 200 10.79 -16.83 -0.39
N LEU A 201 11.40 -16.43 -1.53
CA LEU A 201 10.64 -15.93 -2.69
C LEU A 201 10.04 -17.05 -3.59
N GLY A 202 10.40 -18.31 -3.37
CA GLY A 202 9.98 -19.44 -4.21
C GLY A 202 8.49 -19.84 -4.13
N ARG A 203 7.71 -19.26 -3.20
CA ARG A 203 6.25 -19.47 -3.06
C ARG A 203 5.41 -18.23 -3.34
N ILE A 204 6.05 -17.11 -3.67
CA ILE A 204 5.41 -15.81 -3.84
C ILE A 204 5.19 -15.59 -5.34
N GLU A 205 4.00 -15.13 -5.73
CA GLU A 205 3.80 -14.62 -7.08
C GLU A 205 4.59 -13.32 -7.23
N VAL A 206 5.81 -13.43 -7.77
CA VAL A 206 6.70 -12.30 -8.06
C VAL A 206 6.66 -12.00 -9.55
N TRP A 207 6.34 -10.75 -9.90
CA TRP A 207 6.28 -10.28 -11.29
C TRP A 207 7.48 -9.35 -11.59
N ASN A 208 8.30 -9.69 -12.59
CA ASN A 208 9.37 -8.86 -13.15
C ASN A 208 9.52 -9.13 -14.66
N ARG A 209 9.11 -8.19 -15.52
CA ARG A 209 9.07 -8.29 -16.99
C ARG A 209 10.38 -7.89 -17.67
N LYS A 210 11.30 -7.20 -17.00
CA LYS A 210 12.65 -6.90 -17.57
C LYS A 210 13.50 -8.17 -17.73
N GLN A 211 13.12 -9.25 -17.07
CA GLN A 211 13.58 -10.59 -17.40
C GLN A 211 12.43 -11.32 -18.09
N SER A 212 12.57 -11.57 -19.39
CA SER A 212 11.70 -12.44 -20.18
C SER A 212 11.82 -13.89 -19.70
N TYR A 213 11.42 -14.19 -18.47
CA TYR A 213 11.36 -15.53 -17.92
C TYR A 213 10.04 -15.72 -17.18
N LYS A 214 9.09 -16.30 -17.89
CA LYS A 214 7.89 -16.96 -17.34
C LYS A 214 8.22 -18.21 -16.48
N ARG A 215 9.43 -18.32 -15.91
CA ARG A 215 9.95 -19.41 -15.07
C ARG A 215 11.04 -18.77 -14.20
N THR A 216 10.86 -18.49 -12.91
CA THR A 216 10.90 -19.46 -11.80
C THR A 216 10.36 -18.82 -10.51
N CYS A 217 9.05 -18.81 -10.33
CA CYS A 217 8.44 -18.73 -8.99
C CYS A 217 7.60 -19.98 -8.65
N ALA A 218 7.72 -21.05 -9.45
CA ALA A 218 6.92 -22.27 -9.30
C ALA A 218 7.62 -23.58 -9.73
N ARG A 219 8.95 -23.67 -9.66
CA ARG A 219 9.60 -24.98 -9.87
C ARG A 219 10.88 -25.16 -9.05
N LEU A 220 10.72 -25.60 -7.81
CA LEU A 220 11.74 -26.30 -7.03
C LEU A 220 11.18 -27.59 -6.42
N ASP A 221 10.38 -28.34 -7.20
CA ASP A 221 10.00 -29.71 -6.86
C ASP A 221 10.95 -30.78 -7.45
N ILE A 222 12.09 -30.40 -8.05
CA ILE A 222 13.01 -31.39 -8.63
C ILE A 222 14.48 -30.99 -8.41
N ILE A 223 14.91 -30.76 -7.16
CA ILE A 223 16.28 -31.12 -6.68
C ILE A 223 16.23 -31.35 -5.16
N TYR A 224 15.26 -32.13 -4.68
CA TYR A 224 15.25 -32.61 -3.28
C TYR A 224 15.00 -34.11 -3.13
N ALA A 225 14.77 -34.83 -4.25
CA ALA A 225 14.65 -36.30 -4.25
C ALA A 225 15.99 -37.04 -4.53
N GLU A 226 17.00 -36.38 -5.10
CA GLU A 226 18.31 -37.02 -5.41
C GLU A 226 19.38 -36.80 -4.32
N LEU A 227 19.16 -35.88 -3.38
CA LEU A 227 20.08 -35.66 -2.25
C LEU A 227 19.73 -36.49 -1.01
N MET A 228 18.53 -37.08 -0.94
CA MET A 228 18.10 -37.96 0.16
C MET A 228 18.31 -39.46 -0.11
N THR A 229 18.81 -39.85 -1.29
CA THR A 229 19.16 -41.24 -1.62
C THR A 229 20.67 -41.52 -1.61
N LYS A 230 21.52 -40.52 -1.33
CA LYS A 230 22.97 -40.67 -1.20
C LYS A 230 23.51 -40.60 0.24
N ILE A 231 22.64 -40.73 1.25
CA ILE A 231 23.03 -40.90 2.68
C ILE A 231 22.74 -42.35 3.15
N HIS A 232 22.82 -43.32 2.25
CA HIS A 232 23.00 -44.72 2.61
C HIS A 232 24.23 -45.25 1.88
N PHE A 233 25.14 -45.84 2.68
CA PHE A 233 26.48 -46.36 2.36
C PHE A 233 27.67 -45.39 2.47
N SER A 234 28.19 -45.27 3.69
CA SER A 234 29.58 -45.62 4.10
C SER A 234 29.88 -44.87 5.41
N SER A 235 30.44 -45.40 6.47
CA SER A 235 30.87 -46.75 6.87
C SER A 235 31.27 -46.62 8.35
N ASN A 236 31.30 -47.76 9.02
CA ASN A 236 31.67 -48.01 10.41
C ASN A 236 32.85 -47.21 10.99
N THR A 237 32.72 -47.00 12.31
CA THR A 237 33.72 -47.03 13.40
C THR A 237 34.89 -46.04 13.39
N GLU A 238 34.93 -45.15 14.40
CA GLU A 238 35.96 -45.18 15.45
C GLU A 238 35.55 -44.32 16.66
N TYR A 239 35.94 -44.80 17.85
CA TYR A 239 35.66 -44.26 19.19
C TYR A 239 36.49 -43.00 19.51
N LEU A 240 36.00 -42.16 20.44
CA LEU A 240 36.75 -41.41 21.49
C LEU A 240 35.75 -40.50 22.26
N THR A 241 35.17 -41.00 23.36
CA THR A 241 35.42 -40.70 24.80
C THR A 241 34.89 -39.37 25.35
N ASP A 242 33.91 -39.50 26.26
CA ASP A 242 33.49 -38.70 27.43
C ASP A 242 34.07 -37.29 27.66
N THR A 243 33.18 -36.31 27.92
CA THR A 243 32.80 -35.91 29.30
C THR A 243 31.79 -34.73 29.32
N ASP A 244 30.71 -34.94 30.08
CA ASP A 244 29.99 -34.02 30.97
C ASP A 244 29.36 -32.71 30.45
N TYR A 245 28.01 -32.64 30.42
CA TYR A 245 27.18 -32.19 31.56
C TYR A 245 25.69 -32.13 31.15
N GLU A 246 24.89 -33.06 31.66
CA GLU A 246 23.42 -32.99 31.67
C GLU A 246 22.91 -32.89 33.11
N CYS A 247 21.89 -32.03 33.30
CA CYS A 247 20.71 -32.20 34.17
C CYS A 247 19.92 -30.87 34.16
N LEU A 248 18.60 -30.81 33.93
CA LEU A 248 17.52 -31.81 33.98
C LEU A 248 16.47 -31.51 32.90
#